data_AF-A0A9E1W688-F1
#
_entry.id   AF-A0A9E1W688-F1
#
_cell.length_a   1.000
_cell.length_b   1.000
_cell.length_c   1.000
_cell.angle_alpha   90.00
_cell.angle_beta   90.00
_cell.angle_gamma   90.00
#
_symmetry.space_group_name_H-M   'P 1'
#
loop_
_entity.id
_entity.type
_entity.pdbx_description
1 polymer ?
#
loop_
_entity_poly.entity_id
_entity_poly.type
_entity_poly.pdbx_seq_one_letter_code
_entity_poly.pdbx_strand_id
1 'polypeptide(L)'
;MSDDSGNDGNPFGDMPFFGDFSNMANMFGGGGDPWAQAKQIAASVATGGESESNVDPGDRIAFEQLARVAELHVSTATGMTVGDGTPPQIRPATRHEWALATLEAYRPMLQTMAETMSQSMSGMGEDLLPSDADIPGLPGGMFSGDFMAQIMKMLAPMMLSMTSGSMAGQLARTSLGSYDLPIPRPGV
;
A
#
# COMPACT_ATOMS: atom_id res chain seq x y z
N MET A 1 -32.40 41.34 -7.12
CA MET A 1 -31.05 40.89 -6.74
C MET A 1 -31.17 39.40 -6.52
N SER A 2 -30.45 38.64 -7.35
CA SER A 2 -30.50 37.20 -7.47
C SER A 2 -29.65 36.55 -6.38
N ASP A 3 -30.18 35.57 -5.66
CA ASP A 3 -29.36 34.60 -4.93
C ASP A 3 -29.83 33.20 -5.37
N ASP A 4 -29.27 32.77 -6.48
CA ASP A 4 -29.17 31.37 -6.87
C ASP A 4 -27.82 30.88 -6.34
N SER A 5 -27.84 30.27 -5.15
CA SER A 5 -26.71 29.49 -4.67
C SER A 5 -27.13 28.04 -4.72
N GLY A 6 -26.68 27.37 -5.78
CA GLY A 6 -26.78 25.94 -5.96
C GLY A 6 -26.27 25.24 -4.71
N ASN A 7 -27.21 24.69 -3.96
CA ASN A 7 -26.91 23.64 -3.01
C ASN A 7 -26.46 22.44 -3.85
N ASP A 8 -25.14 22.28 -3.98
CA ASP A 8 -24.46 21.05 -4.40
C ASP A 8 -24.70 19.96 -3.33
N GLY A 9 -25.98 19.71 -3.05
CA GLY A 9 -26.49 18.70 -2.17
C GLY A 9 -26.31 17.38 -2.87
N ASN A 10 -25.33 16.62 -2.40
CA ASN A 10 -25.07 15.26 -2.82
C ASN A 10 -26.41 14.51 -2.88
N PRO A 11 -26.94 14.18 -4.09
CA PRO A 11 -28.34 13.76 -4.28
C PRO A 11 -28.67 12.38 -3.69
N PHE A 12 -27.70 11.78 -3.00
CA PHE A 12 -27.77 10.50 -2.33
C PHE A 12 -27.72 10.62 -0.78
N GLY A 13 -27.62 11.85 -0.25
CA GLY A 13 -27.54 12.11 1.20
C GLY A 13 -28.82 11.83 1.98
N ASP A 14 -29.97 11.71 1.30
CA ASP A 14 -31.29 11.50 1.91
C ASP A 14 -31.61 10.03 2.23
N MET A 15 -30.72 9.09 1.86
CA MET A 15 -30.87 7.69 2.26
C MET A 15 -30.03 7.40 3.51
N PRO A 16 -30.64 6.97 4.65
CA PRO A 16 -29.96 6.81 5.93
C PRO A 16 -28.77 5.82 5.88
N PHE A 17 -28.82 4.81 5.02
CA PHE A 17 -27.72 3.87 4.83
C PHE A 17 -26.52 4.46 4.08
N PHE A 18 -26.74 5.37 3.11
CA PHE A 18 -25.66 5.97 2.32
C PHE A 18 -24.97 7.12 3.07
N GLY A 19 -25.72 7.84 3.90
CA GLY A 19 -25.14 8.76 4.89
C GLY A 19 -24.23 8.02 5.86
N ASP A 20 -24.70 6.90 6.44
CA ASP A 20 -23.88 6.08 7.34
C ASP A 20 -22.71 5.40 6.64
N PHE A 21 -22.86 4.94 5.39
CA PHE A 21 -21.75 4.34 4.64
C PHE A 21 -20.74 5.37 4.15
N SER A 22 -21.15 6.57 3.74
CA SER A 22 -20.22 7.65 3.38
C SER A 22 -19.52 8.23 4.62
N ASN A 23 -20.22 8.30 5.76
CA ASN A 23 -19.62 8.61 7.06
C ASN A 23 -18.67 7.50 7.52
N MET A 24 -19.04 6.23 7.36
CA MET A 24 -18.20 5.09 7.71
C MET A 24 -17.00 4.98 6.77
N ALA A 25 -17.19 5.18 5.47
CA ALA A 25 -16.11 5.29 4.50
C ALA A 25 -15.19 6.43 4.92
N ASN A 26 -15.68 7.67 5.10
CA ASN A 26 -14.88 8.79 5.57
C ASN A 26 -14.17 8.52 6.91
N MET A 27 -14.81 7.80 7.83
CA MET A 27 -14.26 7.42 9.15
C MET A 27 -13.19 6.33 9.04
N PHE A 28 -13.27 5.44 8.04
CA PHE A 28 -12.29 4.38 7.76
C PHE A 28 -11.31 4.71 6.61
N GLY A 29 -11.34 5.92 6.06
CA GLY A 29 -10.37 6.40 5.06
C GLY A 29 -10.91 6.69 3.65
N GLY A 30 -12.21 6.91 3.49
CA GLY A 30 -12.96 7.09 2.23
C GLY A 30 -12.63 8.34 1.42
N GLY A 31 -11.61 9.10 1.82
CA GLY A 31 -11.00 10.16 1.03
C GLY A 31 -9.47 10.23 1.16
N GLY A 32 -8.83 9.25 1.81
CA GLY A 32 -7.39 9.20 1.99
C GLY A 32 -6.71 8.45 0.85
N ASP A 33 -5.48 8.82 0.51
CA ASP A 33 -4.64 8.03 -0.40
C ASP A 33 -4.41 6.63 0.21
N PRO A 34 -4.88 5.53 -0.42
CA PRO A 34 -4.68 4.17 0.10
C PRO A 34 -3.20 3.87 0.34
N TRP A 35 -2.31 4.47 -0.46
CA TRP A 35 -0.87 4.33 -0.28
C TRP A 35 -0.36 4.95 1.01
N ALA A 36 -0.87 6.13 1.37
CA ALA A 36 -0.53 6.77 2.65
C ALA A 36 -0.99 5.92 3.83
N GLN A 37 -2.18 5.31 3.74
CA GLN A 37 -2.68 4.38 4.75
C GLN A 37 -1.78 3.12 4.85
N ALA A 38 -1.35 2.54 3.72
CA ALA A 38 -0.44 1.41 3.71
C ALA A 38 0.89 1.74 4.42
N LYS A 39 1.44 2.94 4.19
CA LYS A 39 2.66 3.43 4.87
C LYS A 39 2.47 3.57 6.38
N GLN A 40 1.33 4.09 6.83
CA GLN A 40 1.01 4.20 8.25
C GLN A 40 0.88 2.83 8.92
N ILE A 41 0.22 1.86 8.26
CA ILE A 41 0.10 0.48 8.76
C ILE A 41 1.47 -0.20 8.79
N ALA A 42 2.28 -0.06 7.74
CA ALA A 42 3.62 -0.63 7.71
C ALA A 42 4.51 -0.09 8.83
N ALA A 43 4.48 1.23 9.06
CA ALA A 43 5.20 1.87 10.13
C ALA A 43 4.79 1.31 11.50
N SER A 44 3.48 1.28 11.79
CA SER A 44 2.99 0.81 13.09
C SER A 44 3.29 -0.67 13.35
N VAL A 45 3.17 -1.51 12.33
CA VAL A 45 3.50 -2.94 12.42
C VAL A 45 5.01 -3.18 12.54
N ALA A 46 5.83 -2.42 11.81
CA ALA A 46 7.30 -2.56 11.84
C ALA A 46 7.88 -2.22 13.21
N THR A 47 7.40 -1.14 13.84
CA THR A 47 7.90 -0.68 15.15
C THR A 47 7.13 -1.28 16.33
N GLY A 48 5.99 -1.91 16.09
CA GLY A 48 5.09 -2.37 17.16
C GLY A 48 4.42 -1.21 17.91
N GLY A 49 4.32 -0.04 17.29
CA GLY A 49 3.80 1.19 17.92
C GLY A 49 4.82 1.97 18.74
N GLU A 50 6.04 1.46 18.87
CA GLU A 50 7.12 2.14 19.56
C GLU A 50 7.80 3.19 18.68
N SER A 51 8.44 4.18 19.33
CA SER A 51 9.31 5.14 18.65
C SER A 51 10.68 4.52 18.41
N GLU A 52 11.17 4.59 17.17
CA GLU A 52 12.55 4.23 16.84
C GLU A 52 13.43 5.48 16.81
N SER A 53 14.60 5.41 17.44
CA SER A 53 15.63 6.41 17.26
C SER A 53 16.23 6.33 15.86
N ASN A 54 16.64 7.46 15.31
CA ASN A 54 17.40 7.48 14.08
C ASN A 54 18.72 6.71 14.24
N VAL A 55 19.22 6.12 13.14
CA VAL A 55 20.51 5.43 13.14
C VAL A 55 21.64 6.40 13.46
N ASP A 56 22.52 6.02 14.38
CA ASP A 56 23.64 6.82 14.84
C ASP A 56 24.60 7.17 13.67
N PRO A 57 25.11 8.41 13.59
CA PRO A 57 26.06 8.80 12.56
C PRO A 57 27.35 7.94 12.54
N GLY A 58 27.82 7.51 13.71
CA GLY A 58 28.98 6.63 13.84
C GLY A 58 28.72 5.26 13.22
N ASP A 59 27.54 4.69 13.42
CA ASP A 59 27.14 3.43 12.77
C ASP A 59 27.09 3.59 11.25
N ARG A 60 26.54 4.70 10.75
CA ARG A 60 26.51 5.00 9.31
C ARG A 60 27.91 4.99 8.69
N ILE A 61 28.86 5.65 9.34
CA ILE A 61 30.26 5.69 8.90
C ILE A 61 30.90 4.30 8.97
N ALA A 62 30.65 3.55 10.04
CA ALA A 62 31.19 2.20 10.20
C ALA A 62 30.70 1.24 9.11
N PHE A 63 29.41 1.27 8.77
CA PHE A 63 28.85 0.46 7.69
C PHE A 63 29.40 0.86 6.31
N GLU A 64 29.64 2.14 6.05
CA GLU A 64 30.26 2.61 4.80
C GLU A 64 31.70 2.08 4.66
N GLN A 65 32.49 2.15 5.74
CA GLN A 65 33.85 1.61 5.75
C GLN A 65 33.87 0.09 5.55
N LEU A 66 32.97 -0.64 6.22
CA LEU A 66 32.82 -2.08 6.05
C LEU A 66 32.39 -2.45 4.62
N ALA A 67 31.51 -1.67 3.99
CA ALA A 67 31.09 -1.87 2.60
C ALA A 67 32.29 -1.92 1.65
N ARG A 68 33.21 -0.96 1.80
CA ARG A 68 34.41 -0.85 0.95
C ARG A 68 35.38 -2.01 1.15
N VAL A 69 35.51 -2.49 2.39
CA VAL A 69 36.32 -3.68 2.70
C VAL A 69 35.65 -4.93 2.10
N ALA A 70 34.34 -5.09 2.26
CA ALA A 70 33.58 -6.19 1.69
C ALA A 70 33.68 -6.23 0.16
N GLU A 71 33.58 -5.08 -0.50
CA GLU A 71 33.76 -4.94 -1.96
C GLU A 71 35.13 -5.47 -2.43
N LEU A 72 36.21 -5.10 -1.73
CA LEU A 72 37.57 -5.57 -2.04
C LEU A 72 37.66 -7.10 -1.90
N HIS A 73 37.07 -7.66 -0.85
CA HIS A 73 37.08 -9.10 -0.64
C HIS A 73 36.23 -9.86 -1.67
N VAL A 74 35.04 -9.35 -2.00
CA VAL A 74 34.15 -9.96 -3.01
C VAL A 74 34.80 -9.92 -4.39
N SER A 75 35.36 -8.77 -4.79
CA SER A 75 36.06 -8.65 -6.08
C SER A 75 37.28 -9.56 -6.16
N THR A 76 38.08 -9.66 -5.09
CA THR A 76 39.22 -10.58 -5.03
C THR A 76 38.80 -12.05 -5.14
N ALA A 77 37.72 -12.43 -4.45
CA ALA A 77 37.25 -13.82 -4.43
C ALA A 77 36.56 -14.24 -5.74
N THR A 78 35.85 -13.31 -6.40
CA THR A 78 35.05 -13.59 -7.60
C THR A 78 35.78 -13.27 -8.90
N GLY A 79 36.80 -12.40 -8.86
CA GLY A 79 37.42 -11.82 -10.05
C GLY A 79 36.50 -10.84 -10.81
N MET A 80 35.34 -10.50 -10.25
CA MET A 80 34.36 -9.60 -10.85
C MET A 80 34.42 -8.23 -10.18
N THR A 81 34.18 -7.16 -10.94
CA THR A 81 33.93 -5.84 -10.38
C THR A 81 32.54 -5.80 -9.78
N VAL A 82 32.40 -5.16 -8.60
CA VAL A 82 31.09 -4.97 -7.99
C VAL A 82 30.38 -3.81 -8.70
N GLY A 83 29.21 -4.08 -9.28
CA GLY A 83 28.47 -3.12 -10.09
C GLY A 83 29.22 -2.65 -11.35
N ASP A 84 28.83 -1.49 -11.87
CA ASP A 84 29.44 -0.86 -13.06
C ASP A 84 30.67 0.00 -12.71
N GLY A 85 31.42 -0.38 -11.67
CA GLY A 85 32.58 0.35 -11.16
C GLY A 85 32.26 1.46 -10.15
N THR A 86 31.01 1.55 -9.71
CA THR A 86 30.61 2.39 -8.55
C THR A 86 30.36 1.48 -7.34
N PRO A 87 31.03 1.72 -6.20
CA PRO A 87 30.80 0.96 -4.98
C PRO A 87 29.33 0.98 -4.54
N PRO A 88 28.78 -0.16 -4.08
CA PRO A 88 27.42 -0.21 -3.57
C PRO A 88 27.30 0.67 -2.33
N GLN A 89 26.29 1.56 -2.32
CA GLN A 89 26.02 2.45 -1.20
C GLN A 89 25.23 1.70 -0.13
N ILE A 90 25.88 1.39 1.00
CA ILE A 90 25.21 0.77 2.15
C ILE A 90 24.62 1.88 3.02
N ARG A 91 23.29 1.87 3.15
CA ARG A 91 22.56 2.77 4.06
C ARG A 91 21.94 1.96 5.20
N PRO A 92 22.49 2.06 6.42
CA PRO A 92 21.81 1.56 7.61
C PRO A 92 20.44 2.21 7.75
N ALA A 93 19.44 1.40 8.08
CA ALA A 93 18.05 1.82 8.17
C ALA A 93 17.37 1.20 9.39
N THR A 94 16.43 1.92 9.98
CA THR A 94 15.55 1.35 11.01
C THR A 94 14.49 0.44 10.38
N ARG A 95 13.70 -0.27 11.20
CA ARG A 95 12.61 -1.12 10.67
C ARG A 95 11.55 -0.27 9.98
N HIS A 96 11.22 0.89 10.55
CA HIS A 96 10.34 1.87 9.94
C HIS A 96 10.84 2.30 8.55
N GLU A 97 12.10 2.74 8.44
CA GLU A 97 12.67 3.18 7.18
C GLU A 97 12.72 2.05 6.15
N TRP A 98 13.07 0.82 6.58
CA TRP A 98 13.08 -0.35 5.70
C TRP A 98 11.68 -0.68 5.20
N ALA A 99 10.66 -0.64 6.06
CA ALA A 99 9.27 -0.93 5.68
C ALA A 99 8.76 0.07 4.63
N LEU A 100 9.01 1.36 4.83
CA LEU A 100 8.62 2.41 3.89
C LEU A 100 9.36 2.31 2.56
N ALA A 101 10.67 2.05 2.60
CA ALA A 101 11.47 1.87 1.39
C ALA A 101 11.03 0.63 0.61
N THR A 102 10.66 -0.45 1.31
CA THR A 102 10.15 -1.68 0.70
C THR A 102 8.81 -1.48 0.02
N LEU A 103 7.88 -0.76 0.66
CA LEU A 103 6.63 -0.35 0.02
C LEU A 103 6.91 0.45 -1.24
N GLU A 104 7.73 1.50 -1.19
CA GLU A 104 7.99 2.34 -2.36
C GLU A 104 8.66 1.55 -3.50
N ALA A 105 9.62 0.68 -3.19
CA ALA A 105 10.28 -0.16 -4.19
C ALA A 105 9.31 -1.11 -4.92
N TYR A 106 8.33 -1.66 -4.20
CA TYR A 106 7.36 -2.59 -4.78
C TYR A 106 6.04 -1.94 -5.19
N ARG A 107 5.92 -0.61 -5.10
CA ARG A 107 4.71 0.13 -5.48
C ARG A 107 4.19 -0.23 -6.88
N PRO A 108 5.03 -0.30 -7.94
CA PRO A 108 4.52 -0.64 -9.27
C PRO A 108 3.87 -2.03 -9.31
N MET A 109 4.51 -3.02 -8.67
CA MET A 109 3.99 -4.40 -8.60
C MET A 109 2.68 -4.46 -7.80
N LEU A 110 2.65 -3.82 -6.63
CA LEU A 110 1.46 -3.75 -5.79
C LEU A 110 0.30 -3.05 -6.52
N GLN A 111 0.59 -2.00 -7.29
CA GLN A 111 -0.41 -1.31 -8.09
C GLN A 111 -0.97 -2.19 -9.21
N THR A 112 -0.13 -2.93 -9.93
CA THR A 112 -0.60 -3.91 -10.93
C THR A 112 -1.47 -4.99 -10.28
N MET A 113 -1.11 -5.46 -9.08
CA MET A 113 -1.95 -6.39 -8.31
C MET A 113 -3.29 -5.76 -7.92
N ALA A 114 -3.31 -4.49 -7.52
CA ALA A 114 -4.53 -3.73 -7.23
C ALA A 114 -5.49 -3.71 -8.43
N GLU A 115 -4.94 -3.35 -9.58
CA GLU A 115 -5.69 -3.16 -10.83
C GLU A 115 -6.29 -4.48 -11.31
N THR A 116 -5.47 -5.54 -11.33
CA THR A 116 -5.92 -6.90 -11.71
C THR A 116 -6.96 -7.46 -10.73
N MET A 117 -6.81 -7.25 -9.43
CA MET A 117 -7.78 -7.66 -8.41
C MET A 117 -9.10 -6.90 -8.55
N SER A 118 -9.05 -5.59 -8.80
CA SER A 118 -10.24 -4.76 -9.03
C SER A 118 -11.01 -5.20 -10.28
N GLN A 119 -10.30 -5.53 -11.37
CA GLN A 119 -10.90 -6.08 -12.60
C GLN A 119 -11.58 -7.43 -12.34
N SER A 120 -10.91 -8.33 -11.61
CA SER A 120 -11.48 -9.64 -11.28
C SER A 120 -12.72 -9.54 -10.39
N MET A 121 -12.71 -8.67 -9.38
CA MET A 121 -13.87 -8.48 -8.50
C MET A 121 -15.04 -7.79 -9.21
N SER A 122 -14.76 -6.86 -10.14
CA SER A 122 -15.81 -6.24 -10.95
C SER A 122 -16.52 -7.28 -11.82
N GLY A 123 -15.77 -8.17 -12.49
CA GLY A 123 -16.35 -9.26 -13.28
C GLY A 123 -17.13 -10.28 -12.44
N MET A 124 -16.69 -10.54 -11.21
CA MET A 124 -17.43 -11.43 -10.30
C MET A 124 -18.74 -10.81 -9.79
N GLY A 125 -18.79 -9.49 -9.58
CA GLY A 125 -20.01 -8.77 -9.20
C GLY A 125 -21.09 -8.82 -10.30
N GLU A 126 -20.67 -8.83 -11.56
CA GLU A 126 -21.55 -8.95 -12.73
C GLU A 126 -22.12 -10.37 -12.90
N ASP A 127 -21.34 -11.41 -12.54
CA ASP A 127 -21.78 -12.81 -12.60
C ASP A 127 -22.65 -13.26 -11.40
N LEU A 128 -22.47 -12.65 -10.21
CA LEU A 128 -23.12 -13.10 -8.97
C LEU A 128 -24.58 -12.65 -8.83
N LEU A 129 -25.02 -11.61 -9.53
CA LEU A 129 -26.40 -11.09 -9.50
C LEU A 129 -26.81 -10.64 -10.91
N PRO A 130 -27.90 -11.18 -11.49
CA PRO A 130 -28.48 -10.60 -12.70
C PRO A 130 -28.76 -9.11 -12.45
N SER A 131 -28.43 -8.26 -13.42
CA SER A 131 -28.67 -6.80 -13.38
C SER A 131 -30.14 -6.44 -13.07
N ASP A 132 -31.07 -7.39 -13.25
CA ASP A 132 -32.53 -7.25 -13.10
C ASP A 132 -33.13 -8.13 -11.97
N ALA A 133 -32.38 -8.48 -10.92
CA ALA A 133 -32.93 -9.24 -9.79
C ALA A 133 -33.81 -8.35 -8.87
N ASP A 134 -35.08 -8.17 -9.26
CA ASP A 134 -36.11 -7.56 -8.41
C ASP A 134 -36.48 -8.51 -7.23
N ILE A 135 -35.88 -8.28 -6.06
CA ILE A 135 -36.29 -8.98 -4.82
C ILE A 135 -37.53 -8.28 -4.23
N PRO A 136 -38.70 -8.93 -4.17
CA PRO A 136 -39.92 -8.31 -3.66
C PRO A 136 -39.80 -7.94 -2.17
N GLY A 137 -40.08 -6.67 -1.83
CA GLY A 137 -40.13 -6.18 -0.45
C GLY A 137 -38.85 -5.46 0.04
N LEU A 138 -37.82 -5.38 -0.81
CA LEU A 138 -36.63 -4.57 -0.58
C LEU A 138 -36.52 -3.53 -1.71
N PRO A 139 -36.05 -2.29 -1.44
CA PRO A 139 -35.89 -1.28 -2.48
C PRO A 139 -34.93 -1.81 -3.55
N GLY A 140 -35.46 -2.06 -4.75
CA GLY A 140 -34.71 -2.49 -5.92
C GLY A 140 -33.62 -1.46 -6.25
N GLY A 141 -32.36 -1.89 -6.15
CA GLY A 141 -31.17 -1.05 -6.33
C GLY A 141 -30.15 -1.14 -5.20
N MET A 142 -30.54 -1.58 -4.00
CA MET A 142 -29.62 -1.70 -2.85
C MET A 142 -28.68 -2.92 -2.93
N PHE A 143 -29.01 -3.90 -3.77
CA PHE A 143 -28.19 -5.08 -4.06
C PHE A 143 -28.18 -5.39 -5.57
N SER A 144 -28.29 -4.37 -6.42
CA SER A 144 -28.03 -4.58 -7.85
C SER A 144 -26.57 -4.98 -8.03
N GLY A 145 -26.29 -5.82 -9.04
CA GLY A 145 -24.91 -6.21 -9.40
C GLY A 145 -23.99 -4.99 -9.55
N ASP A 146 -24.50 -3.90 -10.14
CA ASP A 146 -23.78 -2.63 -10.30
C ASP A 146 -23.41 -1.96 -8.99
N PHE A 147 -24.31 -1.95 -8.01
CA PHE A 147 -24.04 -1.35 -6.70
C PHE A 147 -22.99 -2.17 -5.93
N MET A 148 -23.09 -3.50 -5.98
CA MET A 148 -22.08 -4.37 -5.36
C MET A 148 -20.72 -4.28 -6.08
N ALA A 149 -20.71 -4.23 -7.40
CA ALA A 149 -19.48 -4.00 -8.17
C ALA A 149 -18.83 -2.67 -7.80
N GLN A 150 -19.62 -1.60 -7.59
CA GLN A 150 -19.12 -0.29 -7.17
C GLN A 150 -18.58 -0.29 -5.73
N ILE A 151 -19.24 -0.98 -4.78
CA ILE A 151 -18.71 -1.16 -3.42
C ILE A 151 -17.39 -1.92 -3.45
N MET A 152 -17.34 -3.04 -4.18
CA MET A 152 -16.14 -3.88 -4.27
C MET A 152 -14.97 -3.13 -4.92
N LYS A 153 -15.24 -2.33 -5.95
CA LYS A 153 -14.27 -1.43 -6.59
C LYS A 153 -13.70 -0.39 -5.62
N MET A 154 -14.50 0.05 -4.65
CA MET A 154 -14.06 1.00 -3.62
C MET A 154 -13.32 0.32 -2.45
N LEU A 155 -13.65 -0.93 -2.12
CA LEU A 155 -12.99 -1.68 -1.05
C LEU A 155 -11.64 -2.30 -1.48
N ALA A 156 -11.47 -2.59 -2.77
CA ALA A 156 -10.25 -3.22 -3.30
C ALA A 156 -8.95 -2.48 -2.90
N PRO A 157 -8.86 -1.13 -3.03
CA PRO A 157 -7.67 -0.39 -2.65
C PRO A 157 -7.40 -0.40 -1.14
N MET A 158 -8.45 -0.40 -0.31
CA MET A 158 -8.32 -0.47 1.15
C MET A 158 -7.74 -1.82 1.57
N MET A 159 -8.29 -2.91 1.03
CA MET A 159 -7.78 -4.26 1.30
C MET A 159 -6.32 -4.39 0.90
N LEU A 160 -5.95 -3.91 -0.29
CA LEU A 160 -4.56 -3.90 -0.72
C LEU A 160 -3.68 -3.08 0.22
N SER A 161 -4.15 -1.93 0.68
CA SER A 161 -3.37 -1.06 1.58
C SER A 161 -3.10 -1.73 2.91
N MET A 162 -4.11 -2.40 3.46
CA MET A 162 -4.00 -3.18 4.68
C MET A 162 -3.06 -4.39 4.51
N THR A 163 -3.19 -5.16 3.43
CA THR A 163 -2.35 -6.34 3.20
C THR A 163 -0.91 -5.95 2.87
N SER A 164 -0.70 -4.92 2.04
CA SER A 164 0.62 -4.45 1.67
C SER A 164 1.33 -3.81 2.85
N GLY A 165 0.62 -2.98 3.61
CA GLY A 165 1.15 -2.34 4.82
C GLY A 165 1.55 -3.36 5.87
N SER A 166 0.66 -4.30 6.20
CA SER A 166 0.96 -5.35 7.18
C SER A 166 2.09 -6.28 6.73
N MET A 167 2.13 -6.67 5.44
CA MET A 167 3.23 -7.47 4.89
C MET A 167 4.56 -6.75 5.03
N ALA A 168 4.66 -5.51 4.55
CA ALA A 168 5.91 -4.74 4.62
C ALA A 168 6.36 -4.53 6.08
N GLY A 169 5.41 -4.28 6.99
CA GLY A 169 5.70 -4.15 8.41
C GLY A 169 6.21 -5.45 9.06
N GLN A 170 5.61 -6.61 8.74
CA GLN A 170 6.09 -7.90 9.25
C GLN A 170 7.46 -8.25 8.69
N LEU A 171 7.67 -8.05 7.39
CA LEU A 171 8.97 -8.28 6.76
C LEU A 171 10.06 -7.41 7.37
N ALA A 172 9.75 -6.18 7.76
CA ALA A 172 10.72 -5.29 8.42
C ALA A 172 11.23 -5.82 9.77
N ARG A 173 10.51 -6.75 10.41
CA ARG A 173 10.92 -7.34 11.69
C ARG A 173 11.88 -8.51 11.53
N THR A 174 11.89 -9.15 10.36
CA THR A 174 12.70 -10.35 10.08
C THR A 174 13.82 -10.09 9.09
N SER A 175 13.65 -9.13 8.17
CA SER A 175 14.62 -8.83 7.14
C SER A 175 15.83 -8.07 7.69
N LEU A 176 17.02 -8.45 7.20
CA LEU A 176 18.31 -7.87 7.54
C LEU A 176 18.87 -6.97 6.43
N GLY A 177 18.29 -6.99 5.21
CA GLY A 177 18.79 -6.19 4.09
C GLY A 177 17.84 -6.07 2.90
N SER A 178 18.29 -5.38 1.85
CA SER A 178 17.52 -5.16 0.60
C SER A 178 17.40 -6.42 -0.27
N TYR A 179 18.33 -7.37 -0.11
CA TYR A 179 18.43 -8.59 -0.92
C TYR A 179 17.91 -9.85 -0.21
N ASP A 180 17.22 -9.71 0.93
CA ASP A 180 16.60 -10.85 1.63
C ASP A 180 15.41 -11.44 0.87
N LEU A 181 14.75 -10.62 0.06
CA LEU A 181 13.63 -11.05 -0.78
C LEU A 181 14.16 -11.36 -2.18
N PRO A 182 13.75 -12.48 -2.81
CA PRO A 182 14.13 -12.82 -4.17
C PRO A 182 13.37 -11.98 -5.23
N ILE A 183 12.95 -10.77 -4.87
CA ILE A 183 12.16 -9.87 -5.71
C ILE A 183 13.02 -8.64 -6.04
N PRO A 184 13.29 -8.37 -7.33
CA PRO A 184 14.08 -7.23 -7.75
C PRO A 184 13.49 -5.92 -7.24
N ARG A 185 14.33 -5.06 -6.65
CA ARG A 185 13.96 -3.69 -6.30
C ARG A 185 14.43 -2.75 -7.41
N PRO A 186 13.54 -1.99 -8.06
CA PRO A 186 13.97 -1.01 -9.04
C PRO A 186 14.84 0.06 -8.38
N GLY A 187 16.05 0.27 -8.90
CA GLY A 187 16.97 1.32 -8.43
C GLY A 187 17.89 0.96 -7.26
N VAL A 188 18.10 -0.33 -6.99
CA VAL A 188 19.17 -0.84 -6.10
C VAL A 188 20.16 -1.67 -6.89
#